data_AF-A0A0D0B4J9-F1
#
_entry.id   AF-A0A0D0B4J9-F1
#
_cell.length_a   1.000
_cell.length_b   1.000
_cell.length_c   1.000
_cell.angle_alpha   90.00
_cell.angle_beta   90.00
_cell.angle_gamma   90.00
#
_symmetry.space_group_name_H-M   'P 1'
#
loop_
_entity.id
_entity.type
_entity.pdbx_description
1 polymer ?
#
loop_
_entity_poly.entity_id
_entity_poly.type
_entity_poly.pdbx_seq_one_letter_code
_entity_poly.pdbx_strand_id
1 'polypeptide(L)' 'CVLDGLMKNGNGRSLPNFAAKEYGPTYSSALKSLENIVKHPYHGPKLIEQLQSWAEAGWQGYALFYHESCMLTVFM' A
#
# COMPACT_ATOMS: atom_id res chain seq x y z
N CYS A 1 -10.22 8.84 -15.17
CA CYS A 1 -10.03 7.78 -14.15
C CYS A 1 -8.88 8.23 -13.27
N VAL A 2 -8.96 8.13 -11.94
CA VAL A 2 -8.05 8.83 -11.00
C VAL A 2 -6.55 8.45 -11.15
N LEU A 3 -6.26 7.37 -11.85
CA LEU A 3 -4.93 7.01 -12.33
C LEU A 3 -4.88 7.28 -13.84
N ASP A 4 -4.70 8.54 -14.26
CA ASP A 4 -4.53 8.91 -15.68
C ASP A 4 -3.11 8.54 -16.17
N GLY A 5 -2.76 7.28 -15.98
CA GLY A 5 -1.51 6.71 -16.49
C GLY A 5 -0.95 5.64 -15.56
N LEU A 6 -0.61 4.52 -16.18
CA LEU A 6 0.32 3.56 -15.61
C LEU A 6 1.72 3.92 -16.10
N MET A 7 2.65 4.17 -15.19
CA MET A 7 4.07 4.31 -15.51
C MET A 7 4.68 2.91 -15.59
N LYS A 8 5.30 2.55 -16.71
CA LYS A 8 6.09 1.31 -16.77
C LYS A 8 7.41 1.53 -16.06
N ASN A 9 7.77 0.63 -15.14
CA ASN A 9 9.12 0.57 -14.62
C ASN A 9 10.09 -0.02 -15.67
N GLY A 10 11.39 -0.01 -15.39
CA GLY A 10 12.42 -0.59 -16.28
C GLY A 10 12.22 -2.09 -16.58
N ASN A 11 11.36 -2.78 -15.83
CA ASN A 11 11.01 -4.19 -16.02
C ASN A 11 9.65 -4.38 -16.73
N GLY A 12 9.09 -3.31 -17.31
CA GLY A 12 7.84 -3.35 -18.08
C GLY A 12 6.56 -3.49 -17.25
N ARG A 13 6.65 -3.50 -15.91
CA ARG A 13 5.46 -3.55 -15.03
C ARG A 13 4.85 -2.16 -14.91
N SER A 14 3.54 -2.11 -15.12
CA SER A 14 2.71 -0.92 -14.94
C SER A 14 2.50 -0.60 -13.47
N LEU A 15 2.90 0.61 -13.05
CA LEU A 15 2.72 1.14 -11.71
C LEU A 15 1.82 2.39 -11.76
N PRO A 16 1.06 2.68 -10.69
CA PRO A 16 0.30 3.93 -10.61
C PRO A 16 1.23 5.14 -10.80
N ASN A 17 0.84 6.10 -11.65
CA ASN A 17 1.57 7.35 -11.78
C ASN A 17 1.22 8.31 -10.63
N PHE A 18 1.98 8.21 -9.54
CA PHE A 18 1.83 9.09 -8.37
C PHE A 18 2.25 10.54 -8.61
N ALA A 19 2.90 10.85 -9.75
CA ALA A 19 3.26 12.20 -10.16
C ALA A 19 2.17 12.88 -11.02
N ALA A 20 1.06 12.18 -11.30
CA ALA A 20 -0.08 12.76 -11.99
C ALA A 20 -0.64 13.95 -11.17
N LYS A 21 -1.03 15.03 -11.85
CA LYS A 21 -1.53 16.26 -11.21
C LYS A 21 -2.79 15.98 -10.37
N GLU A 22 -3.55 14.97 -10.76
CA GLU A 22 -4.79 14.51 -10.17
C GLU A 22 -4.57 13.66 -8.90
N TYR A 23 -3.35 13.13 -8.71
CA TYR A 23 -3.02 12.28 -7.57
C TYR A 23 -3.06 13.05 -6.26
N GLY A 24 -2.41 14.21 -6.20
CA GLY A 24 -2.31 15.02 -4.96
C GLY A 24 -3.67 15.35 -4.33
N PRO A 25 -4.63 15.93 -5.08
CA PRO A 25 -5.97 16.21 -4.58
C PRO A 25 -6.73 14.96 -4.14
N THR A 26 -6.63 13.87 -4.90
CA THR A 26 -7.31 12.60 -4.57
C THR A 26 -6.75 12.01 -3.29
N TYR A 27 -5.42 11.92 -3.19
CA TYR A 27 -4.74 11.43 -2.00
C TYR A 27 -5.10 12.25 -0.76
N SER A 28 -5.13 13.58 -0.90
CA SER A 28 -5.52 14.48 0.20
C SER A 28 -6.98 14.27 0.62
N SER A 29 -7.89 14.06 -0.34
CA SER A 29 -9.30 13.76 -0.05
C SER A 29 -9.48 12.40 0.64
N ALA A 30 -8.71 11.40 0.24
CA ALA A 30 -8.71 10.08 0.86
C ALA A 30 -8.18 10.14 2.30
N LEU A 31 -7.06 10.84 2.53
CA LEU A 31 -6.53 11.07 3.88
C LEU A 31 -7.53 11.76 4.79
N LYS A 32 -8.19 12.82 4.30
CA LYS A 32 -9.22 13.53 5.09
C LYS A 32 -10.39 12.62 5.47
N SER A 33 -10.79 11.71 4.56
CA SER A 33 -11.83 10.72 4.84
C SER A 33 -11.37 9.73 5.92
N LEU A 34 -10.14 9.26 5.84
CA LEU A 34 -9.56 8.38 6.86
C LEU A 34 -9.48 9.06 8.22
N GLU A 35 -9.02 10.31 8.30
CA GLU A 35 -8.98 11.07 9.56
C GLU A 35 -10.37 11.20 10.20
N ASN A 36 -11.41 11.41 9.39
CA ASN A 36 -12.79 11.47 9.89
C ASN A 36 -13.26 10.12 10.44
N ILE A 37 -12.92 9.02 9.76
CA ILE A 37 -13.27 7.66 10.21
C ILE A 37 -12.53 7.31 11.50
N VAL A 38 -11.24 7.65 11.62
CA VAL A 38 -10.44 7.43 12.83
C VAL A 38 -11.05 8.14 14.04
N LYS A 39 -11.56 9.37 13.85
CA LYS A 39 -12.21 10.14 14.92
C LYS A 39 -13.60 9.61 15.31
N HIS A 40 -14.19 8.73 14.50
CA HIS A 40 -15.53 8.21 14.77
C HIS A 40 -15.48 7.15 15.90
N PRO A 41 -16.27 7.29 16.98
CA PRO A 41 -16.15 6.44 18.17
C PRO A 41 -16.42 4.96 17.89
N TYR A 42 -17.28 4.64 16.91
CA TYR A 42 -17.57 3.26 16.52
C TYR A 42 -16.68 2.70 15.38
N HIS A 43 -16.24 3.56 14.46
CA HIS A 43 -15.55 3.09 13.24
C HIS A 43 -14.02 3.21 13.36
N GLY A 44 -13.54 4.16 14.17
CA GLY A 44 -12.11 4.39 14.39
C GLY A 44 -11.38 3.16 14.96
N PRO A 45 -11.85 2.54 16.05
CA PRO A 45 -11.20 1.36 16.61
C PRO A 45 -11.10 0.20 15.60
N LYS A 46 -12.17 -0.06 14.85
CA LYS A 46 -12.19 -1.11 13.80
C LYS A 46 -11.22 -0.81 12.67
N LEU A 47 -11.13 0.44 12.24
CA LEU A 47 -10.18 0.84 11.20
C LEU A 47 -8.73 0.63 11.68
N ILE A 48 -8.41 1.00 12.92
CA ILE A 48 -7.07 0.79 13.49
C ILE A 48 -6.71 -0.71 13.51
N GLU A 49 -7.61 -1.55 14.00
CA GLU A 49 -7.42 -3.01 14.04
C GLU A 49 -7.17 -3.58 12.63
N GLN A 50 -7.96 -3.17 11.63
CA GLN A 50 -7.77 -3.60 10.24
C GLN A 50 -6.42 -3.15 9.68
N LEU A 51 -6.02 -1.90 9.91
CA LEU A 51 -4.73 -1.39 9.45
C LEU A 51 -3.56 -2.13 10.11
N GLN A 52 -3.67 -2.45 11.39
CA GLN A 52 -2.68 -3.27 12.10
C GLN A 52 -2.60 -4.68 11.51
N SER A 53 -3.73 -5.33 11.29
CA SER A 53 -3.79 -6.67 10.68
C SER A 53 -3.17 -6.69 9.27
N TRP A 54 -3.43 -5.68 8.45
CA TRP A 54 -2.82 -5.56 7.13
C TRP A 54 -1.31 -5.28 7.20
N ALA A 55 -0.86 -4.46 8.16
CA ALA A 55 0.55 -4.20 8.36
C ALA A 55 1.29 -5.49 8.79
N GLU A 56 0.73 -6.25 9.73
CA GLU A 56 1.28 -7.54 10.16
C GLU A 56 1.34 -8.54 9.01
N ALA A 57 0.24 -8.72 8.27
CA ALA A 57 0.20 -9.61 7.11
C ALA A 57 1.19 -9.17 6.01
N GLY A 58 1.32 -7.87 5.78
CA GLY A 58 2.29 -7.31 4.84
C GLY A 58 3.74 -7.59 5.27
N TRP A 59 4.05 -7.44 6.56
CA TRP A 59 5.38 -7.72 7.11
C TRP A 59 5.72 -9.22 7.08
N GLN A 60 4.75 -10.08 7.40
CA GLN A 60 4.92 -11.53 7.30
C GLN A 60 5.13 -11.98 5.85
N GLY A 61 4.35 -11.42 4.91
CA GLY A 61 4.55 -11.68 3.48
C GLY A 61 5.95 -11.25 3.02
N TYR A 62 6.42 -10.08 3.46
CA TYR A 62 7.77 -9.59 3.15
C TYR A 62 8.86 -10.53 3.70
N ALA A 63 8.71 -11.05 4.93
CA ALA A 63 9.63 -12.01 5.51
C ALA A 63 9.70 -13.33 4.71
N LEU A 64 8.58 -13.80 4.17
CA LEU A 64 8.54 -15.01 3.32
C LEU A 64 9.27 -14.80 1.98
N PHE A 65 9.12 -13.64 1.34
CA PHE A 65 9.86 -13.32 0.10
C PHE A 65 11.38 -13.21 0.32
N TYR A 66 11.81 -12.71 1.48
CA TYR A 66 13.24 -12.66 1.83
C TYR A 66 13.79 -14.03 2.24
N HIS A 67 12.98 -14.91 2.82
CA HIS A 67 13.40 -16.27 3.15
C HIS A 67 13.59 -17.14 1.89
N GLU A 68 12.73 -17.01 0.87
CA GLU A 68 12.93 -17.70 -0.42
C GLU A 68 14.15 -17.15 -1.18
N SER A 69 14.43 -15.85 -1.08
CA SER A 69 15.64 -15.24 -1.69
C SER A 69 16.93 -15.72 -1.02
N CYS A 70 16.89 -16.07 0.27
CA CYS A 70 18.06 -16.60 0.99
C CYS A 70 18.29 -18.09 0.71
N MET A 71 17.23 -18.89 0.50
CA MET A 71 17.38 -20.33 0.16
C MET A 71 17.88 -20.58 -1.26
N LEU A 72 17.64 -19.66 -2.21
CA LEU A 72 18.21 -19.75 -3.56
C LEU A 72 19.70 -19.39 -3.65
N THR A 73 20.30 -18.83 -2.58
CA THR A 73 21.74 -18.50 -2.55
C THR A 73 22.60 -19.59 -1.90
N VAL A 74 21.99 -20.67 -1.36
CA VAL A 74 22.71 -21.80 -0.74
C VAL A 74 22.82 -23.01 -1.69
N PHE A 75 22.23 -22.94 -2.89
CA PHE A 75 22.27 -24.01 -3.90
C PHE A 75 22.86 -23.59 -5.26
N MET A 76 23.75 -22.59 -5.29
CA MET A 76 24.64 -22.33 -6.44
C MET A 76 26.10 -22.43 -6.05
#